data_AF-A0A6J6IHX3-F1
#
_entry.id   AF-A0A6J6IHX3-F1
#
_cell.length_a   1.000
_cell.length_b   1.000
_cell.length_c   1.000
_cell.angle_alpha   90.00
_cell.angle_beta   90.00
_cell.angle_gamma   90.00
#
_symmetry.space_group_name_H-M   'P 1'
#
loop_
_entity.id
_entity.type
_entity.pdbx_description
1 polymer ?
#
loop_
_entity_poly.entity_id
_entity_poly.type
_entity_poly.pdbx_seq_one_letter_code
_entity_poly.pdbx_strand_id
1 'polypeptide(L)'
;MIDALWTGWRSQYLAGLGRLSAEDSLHQESVFTQILKANISDEDSFIVHRGELVFVILNAFPYAVGHLLVLPYRQVNDLSSLSAMESLELWATVTRASEVLSTVYEPQGLNIGMNIGRSAGGSVAEHLHVHIVPRTVGDANFMAVTANAKTISEPLNVTAQRIRECWLDTTSP
;
A
#
# COMPACT_ATOMS: atom_id res chain seq x y z
N MET A 1 10.25 -9.46 16.20
CA MET A 1 9.37 -8.28 16.03
C MET A 1 10.09 -7.39 15.05
N ILE A 2 9.75 -7.44 13.75
CA ILE A 2 10.55 -6.82 12.66
C ILE A 2 10.75 -5.34 12.94
N ASP A 3 11.99 -4.97 13.27
CA ASP A 3 12.40 -3.59 13.45
C ASP A 3 13.10 -3.17 12.16
N ALA A 4 12.32 -2.60 11.25
CA ALA A 4 12.90 -1.75 10.23
C ALA A 4 13.48 -0.52 10.95
N LEU A 5 14.70 -0.10 10.61
CA LEU A 5 15.43 1.03 11.21
C LEU A 5 14.79 2.43 10.96
N TRP A 6 13.47 2.49 10.77
CA TRP A 6 12.69 3.69 10.47
C TRP A 6 11.35 3.75 11.25
N THR A 7 11.25 3.12 12.42
CA THR A 7 9.99 2.99 13.17
C THR A 7 9.84 3.96 14.35
N GLY A 8 9.89 5.27 14.08
CA GLY A 8 9.48 6.27 15.08
C GLY A 8 7.96 6.27 15.31
N TRP A 9 7.18 6.17 14.23
CA TRP A 9 5.71 6.24 14.29
C TRP A 9 5.02 4.89 14.50
N ARG A 10 5.58 3.77 14.02
CA ARG A 10 4.96 2.44 14.17
C ARG A 10 4.85 2.01 15.63
N SER A 11 5.87 2.28 16.43
CA SER A 11 5.87 2.02 17.88
C SER A 11 4.83 2.88 18.60
N GLN A 12 4.69 4.15 18.22
CA GLN A 12 3.67 5.06 18.75
C GLN A 12 2.24 4.67 18.30
N TYR A 13 2.08 4.26 17.05
CA TYR A 13 0.81 3.79 16.48
C TYR A 13 0.36 2.45 17.08
N LEU A 14 1.26 1.46 17.19
CA LEU A 14 0.99 0.20 17.88
C LEU A 14 0.67 0.42 19.37
N ALA A 15 1.37 1.36 20.01
CA ALA A 15 1.05 1.77 21.39
C ALA A 15 -0.32 2.45 21.50
N GLY A 16 -0.76 3.17 20.46
CA GLY A 16 -2.11 3.75 20.35
C GLY A 16 -3.20 2.71 20.09
N LEU A 17 -2.95 1.73 19.21
CA LEU A 17 -3.86 0.62 18.91
C LEU A 17 -4.18 -0.24 20.14
N GLY A 18 -3.23 -0.40 21.05
CA GLY A 18 -3.44 -1.11 22.32
C GLY A 18 -4.44 -0.42 23.27
N ARG A 19 -4.83 0.84 22.99
CA ARG A 19 -5.76 1.63 23.81
C ARG A 19 -7.13 1.85 23.17
N LEU A 20 -7.31 1.51 21.89
CA LEU A 20 -8.54 1.79 21.15
C LEU A 20 -9.39 0.52 21.01
N SER A 21 -10.65 0.62 21.42
CA SER A 21 -11.64 -0.44 21.15
C SER A 21 -11.83 -0.59 19.62
N ALA A 22 -12.27 -1.76 19.18
CA ALA A 22 -12.51 -2.02 17.76
C ALA A 22 -13.57 -1.06 17.17
N GLU A 23 -14.54 -0.63 17.98
CA GLU A 23 -15.60 0.30 17.59
C GLU A 23 -15.07 1.73 17.43
N ASP A 24 -14.24 2.23 18.35
CA ASP A 24 -13.68 3.60 18.28
C ASP A 24 -12.82 3.81 17.02
N SER A 25 -12.21 2.74 16.54
CA SER A 25 -11.25 2.77 15.44
C SER A 25 -11.92 2.80 14.06
N LEU A 26 -13.14 2.26 13.95
CA LEU A 26 -13.93 2.24 12.72
C LEU A 26 -14.57 3.60 12.42
N HIS A 27 -14.78 4.43 13.45
CA HIS A 27 -15.35 5.76 13.34
C HIS A 27 -14.30 6.86 13.15
N GLN A 28 -13.01 6.53 13.27
CA GLN A 28 -11.93 7.48 13.06
C GLN A 28 -11.55 7.57 11.58
N GLU A 29 -11.16 8.77 11.16
CA GLU A 29 -10.69 9.01 9.81
C GLU A 29 -9.37 8.27 9.55
N SER A 30 -9.34 7.47 8.49
CA SER A 30 -8.17 6.68 8.13
C SER A 30 -6.98 7.55 7.74
N VAL A 31 -5.76 7.03 7.88
CA VAL A 31 -4.53 7.71 7.44
C VAL A 31 -4.58 8.09 5.95
N PHE A 32 -5.21 7.26 5.12
CA PHE A 32 -5.34 7.53 3.69
C PHE A 32 -6.27 8.72 3.42
N THR A 33 -7.38 8.83 4.14
CA THR A 33 -8.29 9.98 4.03
C THR A 33 -7.61 11.25 4.53
N GLN A 34 -6.81 11.17 5.60
CA GLN A 34 -6.00 12.29 6.07
C GLN A 34 -4.98 12.74 5.02
N ILE A 35 -4.27 11.81 4.37
CA ILE A 35 -3.35 12.12 3.26
C ILE A 35 -4.07 12.84 2.13
N LEU A 36 -5.25 12.34 1.71
CA LEU A 36 -6.05 12.97 0.66
C LEU A 36 -6.51 14.39 1.03
N LYS A 37 -6.79 14.65 2.31
CA LYS A 37 -7.21 15.98 2.80
C LYS A 37 -6.06 16.94 3.08
N ALA A 38 -4.84 16.43 3.32
CA ALA A 38 -3.68 17.25 3.66
C ALA A 38 -3.23 18.17 2.51
N ASN A 39 -3.75 17.98 1.29
CA ASN A 39 -3.45 18.78 0.10
C ASN A 39 -1.94 18.89 -0.18
N ILE A 40 -1.22 17.80 0.11
CA ILE A 40 0.19 17.61 -0.23
C ILE A 40 0.31 17.08 -1.66
N SER A 41 1.48 17.29 -2.27
CA SER A 41 1.77 16.81 -3.62
C SER A 41 1.72 15.28 -3.71
N ASP A 42 1.54 14.75 -4.92
CA ASP A 42 1.61 13.31 -5.16
C ASP A 42 3.02 12.77 -4.88
N GLU A 43 4.04 13.59 -5.15
CA GLU A 43 5.45 13.34 -4.83
C GLU A 43 5.66 13.11 -3.34
N ASP A 44 5.15 14.01 -2.49
CA ASP A 44 5.34 13.96 -1.03
C ASP A 44 4.44 12.94 -0.35
N SER A 45 3.27 12.64 -0.94
CA SER A 45 2.35 11.60 -0.44
C SER A 45 2.67 10.21 -0.95
N PHE A 46 3.61 10.08 -1.90
CA PHE A 46 3.90 8.84 -2.63
C PHE A 46 2.70 8.22 -3.34
N ILE A 47 1.71 9.05 -3.72
CA ILE A 47 0.64 8.63 -4.63
C ILE A 47 1.26 8.51 -6.03
N VAL A 48 1.05 7.36 -6.67
CA VAL A 48 1.64 7.04 -7.98
C VAL A 48 0.62 6.99 -9.10
N HIS A 49 -0.65 6.88 -8.78
CA HIS A 49 -1.74 6.95 -9.75
C HIS A 49 -3.04 7.40 -9.11
N ARG A 50 -3.82 8.19 -9.85
CA ARG A 50 -5.16 8.64 -9.50
C ARG A 50 -6.12 8.22 -10.59
N GLY A 51 -7.08 7.36 -10.23
CA GLY A 51 -8.25 7.06 -11.04
C GLY A 51 -9.42 7.98 -10.69
N GLU A 52 -10.61 7.61 -11.15
CA GLU A 52 -11.87 8.30 -10.87
C GLU A 52 -12.38 8.00 -9.45
N LEU A 53 -12.42 6.72 -9.06
CA LEU A 53 -12.94 6.26 -7.77
C LEU A 53 -11.87 5.65 -6.87
N VAL A 54 -10.71 5.31 -7.43
CA VAL A 54 -9.60 4.68 -6.71
C VAL A 54 -8.29 5.41 -6.95
N PHE A 55 -7.31 5.14 -6.09
CA PHE A 55 -5.96 5.63 -6.27
C PHE A 55 -4.95 4.58 -5.82
N VAL A 56 -3.69 4.82 -6.18
CA VAL A 56 -2.57 3.94 -5.87
C VAL A 56 -1.50 4.72 -5.12
N ILE A 57 -1.06 4.19 -3.99
CA ILE A 57 -0.05 4.79 -3.13
C ILE A 57 1.00 3.73 -2.76
N LEU A 58 2.25 4.14 -2.60
CA LEU A 58 3.27 3.25 -2.05
C LEU A 58 2.99 2.96 -0.57
N ASN A 59 3.28 1.73 -0.16
CA ASN A 59 3.33 1.43 1.26
C ASN A 59 4.58 2.09 1.87
N ALA A 60 4.39 2.97 2.86
CA ALA A 60 5.48 3.61 3.59
C ALA A 60 6.42 2.61 4.30
N PHE A 61 5.92 1.40 4.58
CA PHE A 61 6.69 0.29 5.15
C PHE A 61 6.66 -0.91 4.19
N PRO A 62 7.39 -0.83 3.07
CA PRO A 62 7.29 -1.80 2.00
C PRO A 62 7.84 -3.17 2.42
N TYR A 63 7.16 -4.25 2.02
CA TYR A 63 7.71 -5.61 2.17
C TYR A 63 8.75 -5.91 1.10
N ALA A 64 8.67 -5.26 -0.04
CA ALA A 64 9.62 -5.31 -1.14
C ALA A 64 9.58 -3.95 -1.89
N VAL A 65 10.62 -3.64 -2.64
CA VAL A 65 10.60 -2.48 -3.55
C VAL A 65 9.38 -2.59 -4.47
N GLY A 66 8.65 -1.49 -4.65
CA GLY A 66 7.41 -1.47 -5.43
C GLY A 66 6.18 -2.02 -4.71
N HIS A 67 6.17 -2.12 -3.38
CA HIS A 67 4.96 -2.48 -2.63
C HIS A 67 3.89 -1.37 -2.76
N LEU A 68 2.85 -1.65 -3.54
CA LEU A 68 1.73 -0.75 -3.80
C LEU A 68 0.49 -1.12 -2.98
N LEU A 69 -0.32 -0.10 -2.71
CA LEU A 69 -1.67 -0.21 -2.17
C LEU A 69 -2.64 0.40 -3.18
N VAL A 70 -3.67 -0.34 -3.58
CA VAL A 70 -4.79 0.16 -4.40
C VAL A 70 -6.03 0.24 -3.52
N LEU A 71 -6.68 1.40 -3.47
CA LEU A 71 -7.79 1.65 -2.56
C LEU A 71 -8.77 2.70 -3.11
N PRO A 72 -10.05 2.64 -2.73
CA PRO A 72 -11.02 3.68 -3.08
C PRO A 72 -10.70 5.01 -2.41
N TYR A 73 -11.17 6.13 -2.98
CA TYR A 73 -11.14 7.41 -2.27
C TYR A 73 -12.09 7.42 -1.06
N ARG A 74 -13.22 6.73 -1.20
CA ARG A 74 -14.22 6.60 -0.13
C ARG A 74 -13.74 5.59 0.91
N GLN A 75 -13.66 6.02 2.16
CA GLN A 75 -13.31 5.15 3.28
C GLN A 75 -14.38 4.08 3.47
N VAL A 76 -14.04 2.84 3.11
CA VAL A 76 -14.83 1.62 3.38
C VAL A 76 -13.92 0.58 3.99
N ASN A 77 -14.43 -0.23 4.92
CA ASN A 77 -13.63 -1.20 5.67
C ASN A 77 -13.75 -2.64 5.14
N ASP A 78 -14.67 -2.91 4.22
CA ASP A 78 -15.00 -4.25 3.74
C ASP A 78 -15.25 -4.26 2.23
N LEU A 79 -14.98 -5.40 1.59
CA LEU A 79 -15.24 -5.62 0.17
C LEU A 79 -16.73 -5.47 -0.17
N SER A 80 -17.63 -5.94 0.70
CA SER A 80 -19.07 -5.85 0.46
C SER A 80 -19.60 -4.41 0.47
N SER A 81 -18.80 -3.48 1.00
CA SER A 81 -19.16 -2.07 1.09
C SER A 81 -18.79 -1.28 -0.16
N LEU A 82 -18.08 -1.89 -1.12
CA LEU A 82 -17.77 -1.26 -2.41
C LEU A 82 -19.02 -1.20 -3.29
N SER A 83 -19.20 -0.08 -3.98
CA SER A 83 -20.12 0.00 -5.12
C SER A 83 -19.60 -0.85 -6.28
N ALA A 84 -20.49 -1.23 -7.20
CA ALA A 84 -20.10 -1.98 -8.40
C ALA A 84 -19.04 -1.24 -9.24
N MET A 85 -19.13 0.09 -9.32
CA MET A 85 -18.17 0.91 -10.06
C MET A 85 -16.82 0.98 -9.37
N GLU A 86 -16.79 1.20 -8.04
CA GLU A 86 -15.54 1.17 -7.27
C GLU A 86 -14.88 -0.21 -7.38
N SER A 87 -15.65 -1.30 -7.29
CA SER A 87 -15.09 -2.65 -7.42
C SER A 87 -14.52 -2.89 -8.82
N LEU A 88 -15.19 -2.43 -9.87
CA LEU A 88 -14.72 -2.59 -11.25
C LEU A 88 -13.40 -1.84 -11.44
N GLU A 89 -13.35 -0.57 -11.05
CA GLU A 89 -12.16 0.25 -11.19
C GLU A 89 -11.01 -0.26 -10.31
N LEU A 90 -11.29 -0.67 -9.06
CA LEU A 90 -10.29 -1.24 -8.15
C LEU A 90 -9.54 -2.41 -8.79
N TRP A 91 -10.26 -3.38 -9.36
CA TRP A 91 -9.62 -4.55 -9.97
C TRP A 91 -8.96 -4.25 -11.31
N ALA A 92 -9.49 -3.31 -12.09
CA ALA A 92 -8.82 -2.81 -13.29
C ALA A 92 -7.48 -2.15 -12.93
N THR A 93 -7.46 -1.30 -11.89
CA THR A 93 -6.27 -0.64 -11.39
C THR A 93 -5.27 -1.62 -10.77
N VAL A 94 -5.73 -2.67 -10.07
CA VAL A 94 -4.85 -3.75 -9.57
C VAL A 94 -4.18 -4.51 -10.72
N THR A 95 -4.92 -4.78 -11.80
CA THR A 95 -4.37 -5.42 -13.00
C THR A 95 -3.32 -4.52 -13.64
N ARG A 96 -3.62 -3.23 -13.83
CA ARG A 96 -2.68 -2.26 -14.38
C ARG A 96 -1.44 -2.10 -13.50
N ALA A 97 -1.59 -2.03 -12.18
CA ALA A 97 -0.47 -1.94 -11.26
C ALA A 97 0.46 -3.17 -11.35
N SER A 98 -0.11 -4.37 -11.59
CA SER A 98 0.67 -5.60 -11.78
C SER A 98 1.52 -5.54 -13.04
N GLU A 99 0.98 -5.00 -14.14
CA GLU A 99 1.72 -4.76 -15.38
C GLU A 99 2.82 -3.71 -15.19
N VAL A 100 2.51 -2.58 -14.55
CA VAL A 100 3.50 -1.53 -14.23
C VAL A 100 4.66 -2.11 -13.44
N LEU A 101 4.39 -2.86 -12.38
CA LEU A 101 5.43 -3.49 -11.57
C LEU A 101 6.23 -4.52 -12.38
N SER A 102 5.57 -5.22 -13.31
CA SER A 102 6.25 -6.15 -14.22
C SER A 102 7.22 -5.44 -15.16
N THR A 103 6.85 -4.29 -15.70
CA THR A 103 7.71 -3.47 -16.56
C THR A 103 8.84 -2.81 -15.79
N VAL A 104 8.59 -2.28 -14.59
CA VAL A 104 9.57 -1.50 -13.84
C VAL A 104 10.61 -2.38 -13.13
N TYR A 105 10.20 -3.53 -12.61
CA TYR A 105 11.03 -4.36 -11.72
C TYR A 105 11.24 -5.80 -12.16
N GLU A 106 10.54 -6.28 -13.20
CA GLU A 106 10.62 -7.66 -13.70
C GLU A 106 10.59 -8.72 -12.58
N PRO A 107 9.64 -8.66 -11.62
CA PRO A 107 9.58 -9.61 -10.53
C PRO A 107 9.22 -11.00 -11.04
N GLN A 108 9.71 -12.03 -10.34
CA GLN A 108 9.42 -13.42 -10.67
C GLN A 108 8.03 -13.87 -10.19
N GLY A 109 7.36 -13.04 -9.38
CA GLY A 109 5.97 -13.24 -8.96
C GLY A 109 5.43 -12.04 -8.20
N LEU A 110 4.12 -12.04 -7.95
CA LEU A 110 3.43 -11.02 -7.16
C LEU A 110 2.62 -11.69 -6.05
N ASN A 111 2.59 -11.08 -4.87
CA ASN A 111 1.52 -11.34 -3.90
C ASN A 111 0.49 -10.23 -3.98
N ILE A 112 -0.77 -10.60 -4.23
CA ILE A 112 -1.90 -9.67 -4.31
C ILE A 112 -2.92 -10.12 -3.28
N GLY A 113 -3.35 -9.23 -2.40
CA GLY A 113 -4.30 -9.59 -1.35
C GLY A 113 -4.67 -8.42 -0.45
N MET A 114 -5.60 -8.68 0.45
CA MET A 114 -6.10 -7.70 1.41
C MET A 114 -6.34 -8.37 2.76
N ASN A 115 -6.16 -7.60 3.83
CA ASN A 115 -6.42 -8.05 5.18
C ASN A 115 -7.66 -7.31 5.70
N ILE A 116 -8.79 -8.01 5.80
CA ILE A 116 -10.07 -7.43 6.22
C ILE A 116 -10.26 -7.67 7.72
N GLY A 117 -10.39 -6.57 8.47
CA GLY A 117 -10.50 -6.59 9.92
C GLY A 117 -9.15 -6.79 10.64
N ARG A 118 -9.12 -6.39 11.93
CA ARG A 118 -7.91 -6.43 12.76
C ARG A 118 -7.35 -7.83 12.95
N SER A 119 -8.23 -8.84 13.07
CA SER A 119 -7.83 -10.23 13.28
C SER A 119 -7.08 -10.82 12.09
N ALA A 120 -7.30 -10.31 10.87
CA ALA A 120 -6.58 -10.69 9.67
C ALA A 120 -5.21 -10.00 9.52
N GLY A 121 -4.81 -9.17 10.49
CA GLY A 121 -3.57 -8.38 10.42
C GLY A 121 -3.72 -7.07 9.65
N GLY A 122 -4.95 -6.59 9.41
CA GLY A 122 -5.21 -5.27 8.84
C GLY A 122 -4.83 -4.18 9.85
N SER A 123 -3.69 -3.52 9.63
CA SER A 123 -3.24 -2.43 10.49
C SER A 123 -4.09 -1.17 10.33
N VAL A 124 -4.58 -0.91 9.11
CA VAL A 124 -5.53 0.16 8.79
C VAL A 124 -6.86 -0.49 8.41
N ALA A 125 -7.53 -1.07 9.40
CA ALA A 125 -8.71 -1.92 9.19
C ALA A 125 -9.97 -1.14 8.77
N GLU A 126 -9.97 0.18 9.01
CA GLU A 126 -11.06 1.09 8.70
C GLU A 126 -11.14 1.49 7.21
N HIS A 127 -10.07 1.24 6.45
CA HIS A 127 -10.00 1.58 5.03
C HIS A 127 -9.34 0.46 4.23
N LEU A 128 -10.16 -0.24 3.45
CA LEU A 128 -9.80 -1.34 2.58
C LEU A 128 -8.74 -0.90 1.57
N HIS A 129 -7.72 -1.73 1.41
CA HIS A 129 -6.65 -1.56 0.44
C HIS A 129 -6.15 -2.93 -0.02
N VAL A 130 -5.92 -3.04 -1.33
CA VAL A 130 -5.32 -4.21 -1.95
C VAL A 130 -3.81 -4.01 -2.00
N HIS A 131 -3.07 -4.88 -1.33
CA HIS A 131 -1.63 -4.96 -1.43
C HIS A 131 -1.21 -5.62 -2.74
N ILE A 132 -0.18 -5.06 -3.37
CA ILE A 132 0.53 -5.68 -4.49
C ILE A 132 2.01 -5.64 -4.16
N VAL A 133 2.59 -6.82 -3.93
CA VAL A 133 3.98 -6.97 -3.46
C VAL A 133 4.79 -7.73 -4.51
N PRO A 134 5.74 -7.07 -5.19
CA PRO A 134 6.72 -7.74 -6.05
C PRO A 134 7.57 -8.74 -5.28
N ARG A 135 7.74 -9.94 -5.84
CA ARG A 135 8.54 -11.02 -5.24
C ARG A 135 9.64 -11.47 -6.20
N THR A 136 10.80 -11.76 -5.63
CA THR A 136 11.90 -12.44 -6.31
C THR A 136 12.40 -13.59 -5.42
N VAL A 137 12.95 -14.63 -6.02
CA VAL A 137 13.51 -15.76 -5.28
C VAL A 137 14.65 -15.27 -4.39
N GLY A 138 14.55 -15.54 -3.09
CA GLY A 138 15.55 -15.12 -2.10
C GLY A 138 15.39 -13.68 -1.60
N ASP A 139 14.25 -13.02 -1.86
CA ASP A 139 13.96 -11.67 -1.34
C ASP A 139 13.84 -11.59 0.19
N ALA A 140 13.71 -12.74 0.86
CA ALA A 140 13.98 -12.94 2.28
C ALA A 140 15.31 -13.67 2.42
N ASN A 141 16.33 -12.95 2.91
CA ASN A 141 17.67 -13.49 3.15
C ASN A 141 17.91 -13.72 4.65
N PHE A 142 19.13 -14.15 5.01
CA PHE A 142 19.48 -14.44 6.41
C PHE A 142 19.20 -13.27 7.34
N MET A 143 19.40 -12.01 6.92
CA MET A 143 19.12 -10.82 7.74
C MET A 143 17.65 -10.74 8.14
N ALA A 144 16.73 -11.07 7.22
CA ALA A 144 15.30 -11.04 7.49
C ALA A 144 14.90 -12.09 8.55
N VAL A 145 15.57 -13.24 8.57
CA VAL A 145 15.24 -14.36 9.45
C VAL A 145 15.94 -14.26 10.80
N THR A 146 17.24 -13.95 10.81
CA THR A 146 18.07 -13.99 12.04
C THR A 146 18.16 -12.65 12.74
N ALA A 147 18.25 -11.56 11.98
CA ALA A 147 18.33 -10.20 12.50
C ALA A 147 16.97 -9.49 12.49
N ASN A 148 15.96 -10.11 11.86
CA ASN A 148 14.60 -9.58 11.81
C ASN A 148 14.62 -8.13 11.23
N ALA A 149 15.48 -7.94 10.22
CA ALA A 149 15.71 -6.70 9.51
C ALA A 149 15.72 -6.97 7.99
N LYS A 150 15.11 -6.07 7.21
CA LYS A 150 15.06 -6.18 5.74
C LYS A 150 15.75 -4.99 5.08
N THR A 151 16.61 -5.28 4.11
CA THR A 151 17.24 -4.27 3.26
C THR A 151 16.34 -3.97 2.08
N ILE A 152 15.91 -2.72 1.94
CA ILE A 152 15.20 -2.22 0.77
C ILE A 152 16.21 -1.44 -0.07
N SER A 153 16.42 -1.88 -1.31
CA SER A 153 17.52 -1.42 -2.15
C SER A 153 17.25 -0.09 -2.87
N GLU A 154 16.02 0.42 -2.80
CA GLU A 154 15.61 1.65 -3.49
C GLU A 154 14.75 2.52 -2.54
N PRO A 155 15.01 3.84 -2.45
CA PRO A 155 14.22 4.73 -1.61
C PRO A 155 12.84 5.02 -2.23
N LEU A 156 11.85 5.28 -1.37
CA LEU A 156 10.44 5.44 -1.77
C LEU A 156 10.22 6.52 -2.84
N ASN A 157 10.95 7.63 -2.79
CA ASN A 157 10.81 8.70 -3.78
C ASN A 157 11.25 8.25 -5.19
N VAL A 158 12.34 7.48 -5.28
CA VAL A 158 12.83 6.92 -6.55
C VAL A 158 11.86 5.85 -7.05
N THR A 159 11.41 4.96 -6.17
CA THR A 159 10.38 3.96 -6.49
C THR A 159 9.10 4.62 -7.01
N ALA A 160 8.62 5.67 -6.35
CA ALA A 160 7.41 6.37 -6.74
C ALA A 160 7.55 7.01 -8.13
N GLN A 161 8.68 7.66 -8.38
CA GLN A 161 8.97 8.29 -9.66
C GLN A 161 8.95 7.27 -10.81
N ARG A 162 9.71 6.17 -10.69
CA ARG A 162 9.79 5.13 -11.73
C ARG A 162 8.43 4.52 -12.05
N ILE A 163 7.61 4.28 -11.02
CA ILE A 163 6.26 3.74 -11.19
C ILE A 163 5.34 4.76 -11.88
N ARG A 164 5.38 6.05 -11.50
CA ARG A 164 4.61 7.11 -12.16
C ARG A 164 4.97 7.23 -13.64
N GLU A 165 6.25 7.26 -13.97
CA GLU A 165 6.74 7.36 -15.36
C GLU A 165 6.17 6.21 -16.22
N CYS A 166 6.26 4.97 -15.73
CA CYS A 166 5.70 3.82 -16.45
C CYS A 166 4.16 3.86 -16.58
N TRP A 167 3.46 4.45 -15.62
CA TRP A 167 2.02 4.62 -15.70
C TRP A 167 1.62 5.59 -16.84
N LEU A 168 2.40 6.66 -17.05
CA LEU A 168 2.17 7.65 -18.10
C LEU A 168 2.44 7.08 -19.49
N ASP A 169 3.53 6.31 -19.66
CA ASP A 169 3.93 5.77 -20.97
C ASP A 169 2.87 4.86 -21.60
N THR A 170 2.09 4.16 -20.78
CA THR A 170 1.00 3.28 -21.26
C THR A 170 -0.33 3.98 -21.52
N THR A 171 -0.45 5.26 -21.19
CA THR A 171 -1.63 6.08 -21.53
C THR A 171 -1.52 6.74 -22.89
N SER A 172 -0.43 6.50 -23.63
CA SER A 172 -0.32 6.86 -25.04
C SER A 172 -0.95 5.77 -25.93
N PRO A 173 -1.87 6.13 -26.84
CA PRO A 173 -2.63 5.19 -27.67
C PRO A 173 -1.79 4.42 -28.69
#